data_AF-A0A2D6Q8Y9-F1
#
_entry.id   AF-A0A2D6Q8Y9-F1
#
_cell.length_a   1.000
_cell.length_b   1.000
_cell.length_c   1.000
_cell.angle_alpha   90.00
_cell.angle_beta   90.00
_cell.angle_gamma   90.00
#
_symmetry.space_group_name_H-M   'P 1'
#
loop_
_entity.id
_entity.type
_entity.pdbx_description
1 polymer ?
#
loop_
_entity_poly.entity_id
_entity_poly.type
_entity_poly.pdbx_seq_one_letter_code
_entity_poly.pdbx_strand_id
1 'polypeptide(L)'
;MNIPKKIAFIHIARTAGGSILVNIQPFLAKKNYKIFNSWKTMNRDWNQKELLSFIDENQAFVHNHSFNWNRKTFYKYKKNEWFTFAFVRHPGDRLCSEYFYFHSKNPTFNLDKFIKHKLLKSNKNKIPNYWKDIDFIEEYTQENIIKFLKNYLHIDKKLKIIKKSENKGYEHYYKTNQISKDAQILIKNSKEYLIYLKITGKNKQEYYLLRSKKLFQKFFDFIFPKKPL
;
A
#
# COMPACT_ATOMS: atom_id res chain seq x y z
N MET A 1 2.28 -17.17 19.16
CA MET A 1 1.57 -15.91 19.46
C MET A 1 0.07 -16.22 19.45
N ASN A 2 -0.75 -15.58 20.29
CA ASN A 2 -2.21 -15.79 20.21
C ASN A 2 -2.79 -15.07 19.00
N ILE A 3 -3.83 -15.63 18.39
CA ILE A 3 -4.54 -15.01 17.27
C ILE A 3 -5.19 -13.70 17.77
N PRO A 4 -4.92 -12.54 17.13
CA PRO A 4 -5.46 -11.26 17.58
C PRO A 4 -6.97 -11.18 17.42
N LYS A 5 -7.74 -10.88 18.48
CA LYS A 5 -9.21 -10.76 18.43
C LYS A 5 -9.70 -9.56 17.59
N LYS A 6 -8.91 -8.50 17.50
CA LYS A 6 -9.24 -7.25 16.81
C LYS A 6 -8.21 -7.02 15.70
N ILE A 7 -8.65 -7.08 14.44
CA ILE A 7 -7.74 -7.05 13.28
C ILE A 7 -8.14 -5.93 12.32
N ALA A 8 -7.21 -5.02 12.00
CA ALA A 8 -7.40 -3.95 11.04
C ALA A 8 -6.48 -4.14 9.83
N PHE A 9 -7.06 -4.38 8.66
CA PHE A 9 -6.36 -4.36 7.38
C PHE A 9 -6.37 -2.95 6.79
N ILE A 10 -5.25 -2.24 6.92
CA ILE A 10 -5.03 -0.91 6.36
C ILE A 10 -4.57 -1.09 4.91
N HIS A 11 -5.53 -1.20 3.99
CA HIS A 11 -5.24 -1.58 2.61
C HIS A 11 -4.70 -0.40 1.80
N ILE A 12 -3.46 -0.50 1.34
CA ILE A 12 -2.91 0.43 0.34
C ILE A 12 -3.44 -0.01 -1.02
N ALA A 13 -4.09 0.89 -1.75
CA ALA A 13 -4.74 0.49 -3.00
C ALA A 13 -3.73 -0.14 -3.98
N ARG A 14 -4.19 -1.17 -4.70
CA ARG A 14 -3.39 -1.95 -5.67
C ARG A 14 -2.26 -2.79 -5.07
N THR A 15 -2.31 -3.07 -3.77
CA THR A 15 -1.46 -4.08 -3.09
C THR A 15 -2.21 -5.39 -2.84
N ALA A 16 -3.13 -5.72 -3.76
CA ALA A 16 -3.88 -6.98 -3.82
C ALA A 16 -4.78 -7.30 -2.62
N GLY A 17 -5.49 -6.30 -2.10
CA GLY A 17 -6.48 -6.50 -1.04
C GLY A 17 -7.52 -7.59 -1.34
N GLY A 18 -7.91 -7.78 -2.61
CA GLY A 18 -8.78 -8.89 -3.02
C GLY A 18 -8.19 -10.27 -2.72
N SER A 19 -6.92 -10.49 -3.05
CA SER A 19 -6.22 -11.75 -2.76
C SER A 19 -6.10 -11.99 -1.27
N ILE A 20 -5.79 -10.96 -0.48
CA ILE A 20 -5.75 -11.06 0.99
C ILE A 20 -7.12 -11.46 1.54
N LEU A 21 -8.17 -10.73 1.15
CA LEU A 21 -9.53 -10.94 1.64
C LEU A 21 -10.05 -12.36 1.35
N VAL A 22 -9.81 -12.91 0.15
CA VAL A 22 -10.24 -14.29 -0.17
C VAL A 22 -9.52 -15.33 0.68
N ASN A 23 -8.29 -15.09 1.10
CA ASN A 23 -7.55 -16.04 1.93
C ASN A 23 -7.95 -15.95 3.42
N ILE A 24 -8.25 -14.75 3.94
CA ILE A 24 -8.59 -14.57 5.37
C ILE A 24 -10.07 -14.75 5.68
N GLN A 25 -10.99 -14.42 4.77
CA GLN A 25 -12.44 -14.44 5.05
C GLN A 25 -12.98 -15.79 5.55
N PRO A 26 -12.59 -16.95 4.98
CA PRO A 26 -13.04 -18.24 5.50
C PRO A 26 -12.61 -18.49 6.96
N PHE A 27 -11.41 -18.02 7.32
CA PHE A 27 -10.93 -18.10 8.69
C PHE A 27 -11.70 -17.17 9.63
N LEU A 28 -11.92 -15.92 9.21
CA LEU A 28 -12.68 -14.94 9.98
C LEU A 28 -14.10 -15.45 10.27
N ALA A 29 -14.75 -16.05 9.27
CA ALA A 29 -16.06 -16.69 9.43
C ALA A 29 -16.00 -17.87 10.41
N LYS A 30 -15.06 -18.82 10.22
CA LYS A 30 -14.88 -19.98 11.12
C LYS A 30 -14.63 -19.59 12.57
N LYS A 31 -13.98 -18.45 12.80
CA LYS A 31 -13.66 -17.94 14.13
C LYS A 31 -14.70 -16.96 14.67
N ASN A 32 -15.83 -16.74 13.98
CA ASN A 32 -16.90 -15.81 14.39
C ASN A 32 -16.45 -14.35 14.55
N TYR A 33 -15.64 -13.83 13.62
CA TYR A 33 -15.31 -12.40 13.59
C TYR A 33 -16.47 -11.60 12.99
N LYS A 34 -16.78 -10.44 13.58
CA LYS A 34 -17.60 -9.42 12.91
C LYS A 34 -16.77 -8.75 11.80
N ILE A 35 -17.25 -8.79 10.56
CA ILE A 35 -16.49 -8.33 9.38
C ILE A 35 -17.03 -6.98 8.90
N PHE A 36 -16.24 -5.92 9.06
CA PHE A 36 -16.50 -4.60 8.51
C PHE A 36 -15.74 -4.40 7.19
N ASN A 37 -16.43 -4.59 6.07
CA ASN A 37 -15.87 -4.42 4.73
C ASN A 37 -16.86 -3.72 3.80
N SER A 38 -16.75 -2.39 3.70
CA SER A 38 -17.70 -1.53 2.98
C SER A 38 -17.76 -1.78 1.47
N TRP A 39 -16.72 -2.33 0.85
CA TRP A 39 -16.73 -2.61 -0.59
C TRP A 39 -17.63 -3.79 -0.99
N LYS A 40 -18.07 -4.61 -0.03
CA LYS A 40 -19.07 -5.66 -0.28
C LYS A 40 -20.51 -5.13 -0.24
N THR A 41 -20.76 -4.07 0.50
CA THR A 41 -22.13 -3.63 0.84
C THR A 41 -22.46 -2.24 0.28
N MET A 42 -21.48 -1.34 0.18
CA MET A 42 -21.70 0.08 -0.09
C MET A 42 -20.93 0.60 -1.31
N ASN A 43 -20.00 -0.20 -1.86
CA ASN A 43 -19.13 0.18 -2.98
C ASN A 43 -18.33 1.50 -2.74
N ARG A 44 -18.00 1.79 -1.48
CA ARG A 44 -17.13 2.91 -1.07
C ARG A 44 -16.32 2.52 0.16
N ASP A 45 -15.33 3.34 0.54
CA ASP A 45 -14.63 3.19 1.81
C ASP A 45 -15.41 3.80 2.99
N TRP A 46 -15.18 3.28 4.19
CA TRP A 46 -15.61 3.90 5.44
C TRP A 46 -14.89 5.22 5.64
N ASN A 47 -15.62 6.26 6.04
CA ASN A 47 -15.03 7.52 6.48
C ASN A 47 -14.46 7.40 7.92
N GLN A 48 -13.79 8.44 8.39
CA GLN A 48 -13.14 8.42 9.71
C GLN A 48 -14.12 8.24 10.88
N LYS A 49 -15.31 8.84 10.82
CA LYS A 49 -16.33 8.70 11.89
C LYS A 49 -16.85 7.28 11.93
N GLU A 50 -17.13 6.69 10.77
CA GLU A 50 -17.58 5.30 10.64
C GLU A 50 -16.52 4.33 11.17
N LEU A 51 -15.24 4.49 10.78
CA LEU A 51 -14.16 3.68 11.34
C LEU A 51 -14.11 3.74 12.87
N LEU A 52 -14.25 4.93 13.46
CA LEU A 52 -14.21 5.09 14.91
C LEU A 52 -15.38 4.42 15.65
N SER A 53 -16.50 4.15 14.97
CA SER A 53 -17.64 3.44 15.57
C SER A 53 -17.37 1.94 15.79
N PHE A 54 -16.33 1.37 15.19
CA PHE A 54 -16.00 -0.05 15.32
C PHE A 54 -15.00 -0.34 16.44
N ILE A 55 -14.51 0.69 17.13
CA ILE A 55 -13.30 0.59 17.95
C ILE A 55 -13.42 -0.34 19.17
N ASP A 56 -14.62 -0.38 19.75
CA ASP A 56 -14.93 -1.12 20.99
C ASP A 56 -15.37 -2.58 20.71
N GLU A 57 -15.29 -3.03 19.46
CA GLU A 57 -15.68 -4.39 19.08
C GLU A 57 -14.72 -5.42 19.66
N ASN A 58 -15.25 -6.46 20.31
CA ASN A 58 -14.44 -7.47 21.00
C ASN A 58 -13.74 -8.45 20.06
N GLN A 59 -14.41 -8.87 18.98
CA GLN A 59 -13.87 -9.80 18.01
C GLN A 59 -14.28 -9.41 16.58
N ALA A 60 -13.42 -8.64 15.93
CA ALA A 60 -13.77 -7.98 14.68
C ALA A 60 -12.59 -7.83 13.71
N PHE A 61 -12.95 -7.77 12.44
CA PHE A 61 -12.05 -7.49 11.34
C PHE A 61 -12.55 -6.25 10.59
N VAL A 62 -11.69 -5.24 10.43
CA VAL A 62 -11.97 -4.03 9.65
C VAL A 62 -11.06 -4.00 8.43
N HIS A 63 -11.63 -3.88 7.24
CA HIS A 63 -10.91 -3.59 6.00
C HIS A 63 -11.32 -2.22 5.48
N ASN A 64 -10.33 -1.36 5.22
CA ASN A 64 -10.57 -0.07 4.61
C ASN A 64 -9.31 0.46 3.92
N HIS A 65 -9.45 1.21 2.83
CA HIS A 65 -8.28 1.79 2.19
C HIS A 65 -7.58 2.83 3.07
N SER A 66 -6.25 2.83 3.03
CA SER A 66 -5.34 3.67 3.82
C SER A 66 -5.62 5.17 3.77
N PHE A 67 -6.21 5.71 2.69
CA PHE A 67 -6.45 7.15 2.56
C PHE A 67 -7.50 7.69 3.53
N ASN A 68 -8.38 6.84 4.06
CA ASN A 68 -9.37 7.20 5.08
C ASN A 68 -8.85 7.00 6.52
N TRP A 69 -7.62 6.51 6.66
CA TRP A 69 -6.95 6.42 7.95
C TRP A 69 -5.99 7.60 8.12
N ASN A 70 -6.26 8.45 9.11
CA ASN A 70 -5.29 9.44 9.57
C ASN A 70 -4.60 8.95 10.85
N ARG A 71 -3.55 9.66 11.30
CA ARG A 71 -2.83 9.32 12.54
C ARG A 71 -3.75 9.21 13.76
N LYS A 72 -4.75 10.09 13.88
CA LYS A 72 -5.68 10.11 15.01
C LYS A 72 -6.53 8.83 15.06
N THR A 73 -7.13 8.44 13.94
CA THR A 73 -7.92 7.20 13.83
C THR A 73 -7.04 5.98 14.04
N PHE A 74 -5.85 5.95 13.44
CA PHE A 74 -4.90 4.86 13.59
C PHE A 74 -4.49 4.63 15.06
N TYR A 75 -4.04 5.68 15.77
CA TYR A 75 -3.62 5.51 17.16
C TYR A 75 -4.77 5.21 18.12
N LYS A 76 -5.99 5.61 17.79
CA LYS A 76 -7.18 5.17 18.53
C LYS A 76 -7.36 3.65 18.43
N TYR A 77 -7.24 3.07 17.23
CA TYR A 77 -7.23 1.63 17.03
C TYR A 77 -6.09 0.95 17.81
N LYS A 78 -4.86 1.49 17.73
CA LYS A 78 -3.71 0.96 18.48
C LYS A 78 -3.92 0.99 20.00
N LYS A 79 -4.46 2.08 20.55
CA LYS A 79 -4.80 2.21 21.97
C LYS A 79 -5.84 1.17 22.41
N ASN A 80 -6.73 0.78 21.50
CA ASN A 80 -7.72 -0.27 21.70
C ASN A 80 -7.22 -1.65 21.23
N GLU A 81 -5.90 -1.87 21.22
CA GLU A 81 -5.28 -3.17 20.98
C GLU A 81 -5.67 -3.84 19.66
N TRP A 82 -6.04 -3.05 18.66
CA TRP A 82 -6.21 -3.58 17.32
C TRP A 82 -4.85 -3.95 16.74
N PHE A 83 -4.73 -5.19 16.29
CA PHE A 83 -3.61 -5.63 15.48
C PHE A 83 -3.79 -5.10 14.06
N THR A 84 -2.85 -4.29 13.61
CA THR A 84 -2.89 -3.58 12.34
C THR A 84 -1.92 -4.20 11.35
N PHE A 85 -2.36 -4.41 10.12
CA PHE A 85 -1.47 -4.88 9.08
C PHE A 85 -1.71 -4.21 7.73
N ALA A 86 -0.67 -4.17 6.92
CA ALA A 86 -0.68 -3.65 5.56
C ALA A 86 0.31 -4.42 4.69
N PHE A 87 0.10 -4.37 3.38
CA PHE A 87 1.09 -4.80 2.40
C PHE A 87 1.44 -3.64 1.50
N VAL A 88 2.72 -3.48 1.18
CA VAL A 88 3.22 -2.49 0.23
C VAL A 88 3.59 -3.16 -1.09
N ARG A 89 3.71 -2.37 -2.15
CA ARG A 89 4.15 -2.84 -3.45
C ARG A 89 5.13 -1.84 -4.02
N HIS A 90 6.05 -2.30 -4.86
CA HIS A 90 6.89 -1.39 -5.64
C HIS A 90 6.02 -0.30 -6.29
N PRO A 91 6.30 1.00 -6.10
CA PRO A 91 5.44 2.09 -6.57
C PRO A 91 5.20 2.05 -8.08
N GLY A 92 6.22 1.66 -8.87
CA GLY A 92 6.06 1.46 -10.30
C GLY A 92 5.00 0.40 -10.62
N ASP A 93 5.02 -0.75 -9.93
CA ASP A 93 4.05 -1.81 -10.13
C ASP A 93 2.66 -1.43 -9.64
N ARG A 94 2.58 -0.68 -8.54
CA ARG A 94 1.33 -0.12 -8.01
C ARG A 94 0.69 0.81 -9.05
N LEU A 95 1.46 1.73 -9.63
CA LEU A 95 0.99 2.68 -10.64
C LEU A 95 0.60 1.99 -11.95
N CYS A 96 1.38 1.03 -12.44
CA CYS A 96 0.99 0.21 -13.59
C CYS A 96 -0.32 -0.51 -13.31
N SER A 97 -0.46 -1.10 -12.12
CA SER A 97 -1.68 -1.78 -11.72
C SER A 97 -2.89 -0.85 -11.64
N GLU A 98 -2.70 0.39 -11.18
CA GLU A 98 -3.75 1.43 -11.13
C GLU A 98 -4.17 1.85 -12.55
N TYR A 99 -3.20 2.09 -13.43
CA TYR A 99 -3.43 2.42 -14.84
C TYR A 99 -4.27 1.34 -15.53
N PHE A 100 -3.86 0.08 -15.47
CA PHE A 100 -4.58 -1.00 -16.17
C PHE A 100 -5.95 -1.31 -15.56
N TYR A 101 -6.23 -0.84 -14.35
CA TYR A 101 -7.55 -0.99 -13.74
C TYR A 101 -8.54 0.08 -14.17
N PHE A 102 -8.10 1.34 -14.28
CA PHE A 102 -8.99 2.47 -14.58
C PHE A 102 -8.94 2.92 -16.04
N HIS A 103 -7.84 2.69 -16.74
CA HIS A 103 -7.53 3.37 -18.00
C HIS A 103 -7.11 2.42 -19.13
N SER A 104 -7.00 1.10 -18.90
CA SER A 104 -6.62 0.13 -19.94
C SER A 104 -7.49 0.18 -21.19
N LYS A 105 -8.76 0.59 -21.05
CA LYS A 105 -9.71 0.73 -22.15
C LYS A 105 -9.72 2.12 -22.81
N ASN A 106 -8.92 3.06 -22.32
CA ASN A 106 -8.83 4.40 -22.89
C ASN A 106 -7.55 4.54 -23.74
N PRO A 107 -7.67 4.47 -25.09
CA PRO A 107 -6.50 4.47 -25.98
C PRO A 107 -5.73 5.80 -25.97
N THR A 108 -6.34 6.89 -25.50
CA THR A 108 -5.69 8.22 -25.47
C THR A 108 -4.78 8.42 -24.26
N PHE A 109 -4.85 7.52 -23.28
CA PHE A 109 -4.12 7.67 -22.02
C PHE A 109 -2.86 6.82 -22.04
N ASN A 110 -1.69 7.44 -22.15
CA ASN A 110 -0.41 6.73 -22.17
C ASN A 110 0.07 6.44 -20.72
N LEU A 111 0.57 5.22 -20.47
CA LEU A 111 1.09 4.77 -19.16
C LEU A 111 2.18 5.70 -18.59
N ASP A 112 3.13 6.17 -19.41
CA ASP A 112 4.19 7.10 -19.01
C ASP A 112 3.61 8.44 -18.54
N LYS A 113 2.70 9.02 -19.34
CA LYS A 113 2.02 10.28 -19.00
C LYS A 113 1.22 10.13 -17.70
N PHE A 114 0.53 9.00 -17.52
CA PHE A 114 -0.20 8.69 -16.29
C PHE A 114 0.71 8.64 -15.07
N ILE A 115 1.83 7.91 -15.14
CA ILE A 115 2.80 7.78 -14.05
C ILE A 115 3.34 9.15 -13.65
N LYS A 116 3.81 9.94 -14.64
CA LYS A 116 4.34 11.29 -14.42
C LYS A 116 3.29 12.17 -13.74
N HIS A 117 2.06 12.18 -14.25
CA HIS A 117 0.96 12.95 -13.67
C HIS A 117 0.66 12.54 -12.22
N LYS A 118 0.54 11.24 -11.94
CA LYS A 118 0.21 10.74 -10.59
C LYS A 118 1.28 11.08 -9.56
N LEU A 119 2.56 10.98 -9.92
CA LEU A 119 3.67 11.30 -9.03
C LEU A 119 3.75 12.79 -8.71
N LEU A 120 3.41 13.65 -9.67
CA LEU A 120 3.47 15.11 -9.51
C LEU A 120 2.24 15.70 -8.82
N LYS A 121 1.03 15.18 -9.09
CA LYS A 121 -0.23 15.83 -8.69
C LYS A 121 -1.06 15.08 -7.64
N SER A 122 -0.80 13.80 -7.36
CA SER A 122 -1.69 13.01 -6.50
C SER A 122 -1.10 12.71 -5.12
N ASN A 123 -1.94 12.80 -4.09
CA ASN A 123 -1.65 12.38 -2.71
C ASN A 123 -2.43 11.13 -2.26
N LYS A 124 -3.31 10.58 -3.10
CA LYS A 124 -4.12 9.39 -2.76
C LYS A 124 -3.30 8.11 -2.94
N ASN A 125 -3.69 7.04 -2.23
CA ASN A 125 -3.12 5.69 -2.35
C ASN A 125 -1.63 5.53 -1.99
N LYS A 126 -1.07 6.44 -1.18
CA LYS A 126 0.31 6.39 -0.71
C LYS A 126 0.44 5.55 0.56
N ILE A 127 1.64 5.03 0.81
CA ILE A 127 2.01 4.45 2.11
C ILE A 127 1.79 5.52 3.20
N PRO A 128 1.00 5.22 4.26
CA PRO A 128 0.66 6.21 5.28
C PRO A 128 1.90 6.67 6.07
N ASN A 129 1.88 7.91 6.59
CA ASN A 129 3.04 8.46 7.32
C ASN A 129 3.31 7.80 8.69
N TYR A 130 2.34 7.06 9.22
CA TYR A 130 2.45 6.24 10.44
C TYR A 130 2.82 4.78 10.17
N TRP A 131 3.30 4.45 8.95
CA TRP A 131 3.62 3.08 8.55
C TRP A 131 4.55 2.31 9.50
N LYS A 132 5.42 3.02 10.21
CA LYS A 132 6.36 2.42 11.18
C LYS A 132 5.68 1.78 12.38
N ASP A 133 4.46 2.22 12.68
CA ASP A 133 3.73 1.80 13.87
C ASP A 133 2.72 0.69 13.54
N ILE A 134 2.61 0.29 12.27
CA ILE A 134 1.77 -0.82 11.82
C ILE A 134 2.43 -2.13 12.27
N ASP A 135 1.68 -3.01 12.94
CA ASP A 135 2.22 -4.22 13.58
C ASP A 135 2.84 -5.19 12.57
N PHE A 136 2.24 -5.30 11.39
CA PHE A 136 2.79 -6.07 10.28
C PHE A 136 2.71 -5.27 8.98
N ILE A 137 3.87 -4.92 8.42
CA ILE A 137 3.96 -4.30 7.10
C ILE A 137 5.11 -4.90 6.30
N GLU A 138 4.77 -5.50 5.16
CA GLU A 138 5.71 -6.20 4.30
C GLU A 138 5.39 -5.97 2.82
N GLU A 139 6.31 -6.32 1.94
CA GLU A 139 6.01 -6.35 0.50
C GLU A 139 4.94 -7.40 0.17
N TYR A 140 4.04 -7.05 -0.74
CA TYR A 140 3.10 -7.98 -1.33
C TYR A 140 3.82 -9.01 -2.20
N THR A 141 4.16 -10.15 -1.58
CA THR A 141 4.68 -11.36 -2.24
C THR A 141 3.93 -12.57 -1.71
N GLN A 142 3.92 -13.68 -2.46
CA GLN A 142 3.28 -14.92 -2.01
C GLN A 142 3.88 -15.40 -0.67
N GLU A 143 5.19 -15.34 -0.55
CA GLU A 143 5.94 -15.72 0.65
C GLU A 143 5.53 -14.88 1.87
N ASN A 144 5.50 -13.55 1.76
CA ASN A 144 5.15 -12.67 2.87
C ASN A 144 3.70 -12.83 3.31
N ILE A 145 2.80 -13.15 2.38
CA ILE A 145 1.40 -13.46 2.73
C ILE A 145 1.33 -14.79 3.47
N ILE A 146 2.02 -15.84 3.02
CA ILE A 146 2.05 -17.14 3.72
C ILE A 146 2.63 -16.94 5.12
N LYS A 147 3.75 -16.22 5.24
CA LYS A 147 4.37 -15.84 6.52
C LYS A 147 3.36 -15.14 7.44
N PHE A 148 2.62 -14.15 6.92
CA PHE A 148 1.58 -13.46 7.67
C PHE A 148 0.48 -14.41 8.16
N LEU A 149 -0.12 -15.16 7.24
CA LEU A 149 -1.23 -16.06 7.53
C LEU A 149 -0.82 -17.13 8.56
N LYS A 150 0.37 -17.69 8.43
CA LYS A 150 0.91 -18.70 9.34
C LYS A 150 1.20 -18.12 10.72
N ASN A 151 1.95 -17.02 10.78
CA ASN A 151 2.49 -16.52 12.06
C ASN A 151 1.46 -15.76 12.90
N TYR A 152 0.47 -15.12 12.27
CA TYR A 152 -0.49 -14.26 12.98
C TYR A 152 -1.91 -14.82 13.03
N LEU A 153 -2.30 -15.62 12.04
CA LEU A 153 -3.66 -16.19 11.96
C LEU A 153 -3.68 -17.72 12.11
N HIS A 154 -2.51 -18.36 12.17
CA HIS A 154 -2.35 -19.83 12.22
C HIS A 154 -3.09 -20.53 11.07
N ILE A 155 -3.08 -19.92 9.88
CA ILE A 155 -3.66 -20.46 8.67
C ILE A 155 -2.54 -21.12 7.87
N ASP A 156 -2.55 -22.45 7.81
CA ASP A 156 -1.65 -23.23 6.97
C ASP A 156 -2.41 -23.80 5.76
N LYS A 157 -2.40 -23.07 4.66
CA LYS A 157 -3.06 -23.49 3.41
C LYS A 157 -2.42 -22.86 2.18
N LYS A 158 -2.62 -23.50 1.04
CA LYS A 158 -2.27 -22.95 -0.28
C LYS A 158 -3.04 -21.66 -0.55
N LEU A 159 -2.33 -20.63 -1.01
CA LEU A 159 -2.93 -19.33 -1.33
C LEU A 159 -3.80 -19.38 -2.57
N LYS A 160 -4.99 -18.79 -2.47
CA LYS A 160 -5.82 -18.44 -3.63
C LYS A 160 -5.43 -17.05 -4.12
N ILE A 161 -4.82 -16.97 -5.30
CA ILE A 161 -4.38 -15.71 -5.91
C ILE A 161 -5.43 -15.25 -6.93
N ILE A 162 -5.89 -14.01 -6.80
CA ILE A 162 -6.82 -13.41 -7.76
C ILE A 162 -6.03 -12.60 -8.79
N LYS A 163 -5.98 -13.08 -10.04
CA LYS A 163 -5.47 -12.29 -11.18
C LYS A 163 -6.62 -11.51 -11.80
N LYS A 164 -6.70 -10.21 -11.50
CA LYS A 164 -7.76 -9.31 -11.99
C LYS A 164 -7.34 -8.38 -13.13
N SER A 165 -6.07 -8.37 -13.54
CA SER A 165 -5.58 -7.45 -14.58
C SER A 165 -4.53 -8.10 -15.46
N GLU A 166 -4.52 -7.71 -16.73
CA GLU A 166 -3.48 -8.01 -17.74
C GLU A 166 -2.14 -7.29 -17.49
N ASN A 167 -2.04 -6.54 -16.38
CA ASN A 167 -0.83 -5.85 -15.95
C ASN A 167 0.37 -6.81 -15.85
N LYS A 168 1.37 -6.62 -16.73
CA LYS A 168 2.61 -7.40 -16.80
C LYS A 168 3.69 -6.93 -15.81
N GLY A 169 3.44 -5.83 -15.08
CA GLY A 169 4.34 -5.29 -14.07
C GLY A 169 5.33 -4.25 -14.61
N TYR A 170 5.86 -3.46 -13.68
CA TYR A 170 6.70 -2.30 -13.98
C TYR A 170 7.92 -2.63 -14.82
N GLU A 171 8.63 -3.71 -14.46
CA GLU A 171 9.86 -4.13 -15.13
C GLU A 171 9.63 -4.43 -16.62
N HIS A 172 8.51 -5.07 -16.94
CA HIS A 172 8.13 -5.33 -18.34
C HIS A 172 7.90 -4.03 -19.12
N TYR A 173 7.14 -3.09 -18.56
CA TYR A 173 6.81 -1.84 -19.25
C TYR A 173 8.01 -0.88 -19.37
N TYR A 174 8.95 -0.96 -18.42
CA TYR A 174 10.22 -0.24 -18.55
C TYR A 174 11.08 -0.85 -19.68
N LYS A 175 11.24 -2.17 -19.71
CA LYS A 175 12.02 -2.86 -20.76
C LYS A 175 11.45 -2.70 -22.18
N THR A 176 10.15 -2.52 -22.29
CA THR A 176 9.44 -2.31 -23.58
C THR A 176 9.25 -0.84 -23.93
N ASN A 177 9.95 0.09 -23.24
CA ASN A 177 9.90 1.53 -23.47
C ASN A 177 8.52 2.19 -23.32
N GLN A 178 7.56 1.51 -22.68
CA GLN A 178 6.26 2.10 -22.34
C GLN A 178 6.34 3.02 -21.11
N ILE A 179 7.43 2.93 -20.35
CA ILE A 179 7.79 3.84 -19.27
C ILE A 179 9.16 4.43 -19.60
N SER A 180 9.21 5.75 -19.73
CA SER A 180 10.44 6.48 -20.04
C SER A 180 11.44 6.46 -18.87
N LYS A 181 12.71 6.74 -19.18
CA LYS A 181 13.76 6.96 -18.17
C LYS A 181 13.38 8.08 -17.20
N ASP A 182 12.76 9.16 -17.68
CA ASP A 182 12.29 10.26 -16.83
C ASP A 182 11.24 9.82 -15.82
N ALA A 183 10.26 9.02 -16.25
CA ALA A 183 9.26 8.46 -15.34
C ALA A 183 9.91 7.51 -14.31
N GLN A 184 10.88 6.71 -14.71
CA GLN A 184 11.66 5.89 -13.79
C GLN A 184 12.39 6.75 -12.74
N ILE A 185 13.06 7.83 -13.16
CA ILE A 185 13.75 8.75 -12.26
C ILE A 185 12.76 9.36 -11.26
N LEU A 186 11.58 9.79 -11.73
CA LEU A 186 10.52 10.31 -10.86
C LEU A 186 10.04 9.27 -9.84
N ILE A 187 9.85 8.01 -10.25
CA ILE A 187 9.50 6.90 -9.34
C ILE A 187 10.57 6.74 -8.28
N LYS A 188 11.84 6.60 -8.68
CA LYS A 188 12.98 6.36 -7.76
C LYS A 188 13.18 7.52 -6.78
N ASN A 189 12.93 8.75 -7.21
CA ASN A 189 13.06 9.92 -6.35
C ASN A 189 11.81 10.19 -5.50
N SER A 190 10.72 9.45 -5.70
CA SER A 190 9.48 9.63 -4.96
C SER A 190 9.64 9.28 -3.47
N LYS A 191 8.87 9.98 -2.61
CA LYS A 191 8.83 9.67 -1.17
C LYS A 191 8.33 8.24 -0.93
N GLU A 192 7.40 7.76 -1.76
CA GLU A 192 6.81 6.44 -1.65
C GLU A 192 7.85 5.34 -1.91
N TYR A 193 8.70 5.50 -2.93
CA TYR A 193 9.78 4.54 -3.21
C TYR A 193 10.81 4.47 -2.08
N LEU A 194 11.20 5.61 -1.52
CA LEU A 194 12.11 5.64 -0.38
C LEU A 194 11.53 4.96 0.87
N ILE A 195 10.22 5.07 1.11
CA ILE A 195 9.55 4.35 2.20
C ILE A 195 9.48 2.86 1.88
N TYR A 196 9.14 2.49 0.65
CA TYR A 196 9.13 1.11 0.18
C TYR A 196 10.48 0.41 0.38
N LEU A 197 11.61 1.05 0.01
CA LEU A 197 12.94 0.50 0.25
C LEU A 197 13.23 0.27 1.73
N LYS A 198 12.76 1.16 2.62
CA LYS A 198 12.91 0.98 4.08
C LYS A 198 12.13 -0.22 4.59
N ILE A 199 10.88 -0.37 4.16
CA ILE A 199 10.01 -1.47 4.60
C ILE A 199 10.59 -2.80 4.13
N THR A 200 10.99 -2.88 2.87
CA THR A 200 11.45 -4.14 2.28
C THR A 200 12.89 -4.49 2.61
N GLY A 201 13.68 -3.52 3.12
CA GLY A 201 15.12 -3.68 3.33
C GLY A 201 15.92 -3.91 2.05
N LYS A 202 15.27 -3.92 0.87
CA LYS A 202 15.90 -4.13 -0.43
C LYS A 202 16.78 -2.94 -0.79
N ASN A 203 17.92 -3.23 -1.40
CA ASN A 203 18.90 -2.24 -1.88
C ASN A 203 19.18 -1.12 -0.86
N LYS A 204 19.63 -1.47 0.35
CA LYS A 204 20.06 -0.48 1.36
C LYS A 204 21.04 0.55 0.78
N GLN A 205 21.96 0.13 -0.09
CA GLN A 205 22.89 1.01 -0.81
C GLN A 205 22.16 2.02 -1.70
N GLU A 206 21.19 1.59 -2.52
CA GLU A 206 20.37 2.48 -3.36
C GLU A 206 19.57 3.46 -2.50
N TYR A 207 19.01 3.01 -1.37
CA TYR A 207 18.32 3.88 -0.42
C TYR A 207 19.23 4.99 0.12
N TYR A 208 20.42 4.65 0.61
CA TYR A 208 21.36 5.63 1.16
C TYR A 208 21.87 6.60 0.09
N LEU A 209 22.15 6.10 -1.12
CA LEU A 209 22.56 6.92 -2.26
C LEU A 209 21.46 7.91 -2.68
N LEU A 210 20.21 7.47 -2.80
CA LEU A 210 19.10 8.36 -3.16
C LEU A 210 18.82 9.38 -2.05
N ARG A 211 18.95 8.99 -0.78
CA ARG A 211 18.77 9.90 0.36
C ARG A 211 19.87 10.97 0.40
N SER A 212 21.13 10.59 0.21
CA SER A 212 22.26 11.53 0.22
C SER A 212 22.15 12.52 -0.92
N LYS A 213 21.83 12.08 -2.14
CA LYS A 213 21.56 12.97 -3.29
C LYS A 213 20.48 14.01 -2.98
N LYS A 214 19.41 13.60 -2.29
CA LYS A 214 18.29 14.49 -1.94
C LYS A 214 18.65 15.48 -0.83
N LEU A 215 19.46 15.07 0.15
CA LEU A 215 20.01 15.94 1.18
C LEU A 215 20.97 16.97 0.57
N PHE A 216 21.86 16.51 -0.33
CA PHE A 216 22.78 17.36 -1.06
C PHE A 216 22.05 18.38 -1.93
N GLN A 217 21.03 17.98 -2.68
CA GLN A 217 20.22 18.91 -3.46
C GLN A 217 19.54 19.96 -2.59
N LYS A 218 18.95 19.57 -1.45
CA LYS A 218 18.35 20.53 -0.51
C LYS A 218 19.36 21.51 0.08
N PHE A 219 20.55 21.02 0.41
CA PHE A 219 21.64 21.86 0.90
C PHE A 219 22.12 22.83 -0.20
N PHE A 220 22.27 22.33 -1.42
CA PHE A 220 22.64 23.15 -2.58
C PHE A 220 21.58 24.22 -2.87
N ASP A 221 20.30 23.87 -2.89
CA ASP A 221 19.18 24.81 -3.09
C ASP A 221 19.08 25.84 -1.94
N PHE A 222 19.52 25.48 -0.73
CA PHE A 222 19.58 26.39 0.42
C PHE A 222 20.72 27.40 0.29
N ILE A 223 21.89 26.97 -0.19
CA ILE A 223 23.05 27.85 -0.42
C ILE A 223 22.87 28.71 -1.68
N PHE A 224 22.28 28.14 -2.72
CA PHE A 224 22.08 28.78 -4.02
C PHE A 224 20.57 28.86 -4.32
N PRO A 225 19.81 29.70 -3.60
CA PRO A 225 18.39 29.85 -3.86
C PRO A 225 18.20 30.38 -5.27
N LYS A 226 17.37 29.70 -6.07
CA LYS A 226 16.98 30.20 -7.38
C LYS A 226 16.25 31.54 -7.18
N LYS A 227 16.78 32.62 -7.74
CA LYS A 227 16.10 33.93 -7.74
C LYS A 227 14.72 33.76 -8.37
N PRO A 228 13.65 34.31 -7.77
CA PRO A 228 12.35 34.35 -8.43
C PRO A 228 12.49 35.18 -9.72
N LEU A 229 11.94 34.64 -10.82
CA LEU A 229 11.68 35.36 -12.06
C LEU A 229 10.49 36.29 -11.87
#